data_AF-A0A6N7Z252-F1
#
_entry.id   AF-A0A6N7Z252-F1
#
_cell.length_a   1.000
_cell.length_b   1.000
_cell.length_c   1.000
_cell.angle_alpha   90.00
_cell.angle_beta   90.00
_cell.angle_gamma   90.00
#
_symmetry.space_group_name_H-M   'P 1'
#
loop_
_entity.id
_entity.type
_entity.pdbx_description
1 polymer ?
#
loop_
_entity_poly.entity_id
_entity_poly.type
_entity_poly.pdbx_seq_one_letter_code
_entity_poly.pdbx_strand_id
1 'polypeptide(L)'
;MIERRCAVSEPGDALAEVLAQLAIRDALYRFCRGVDRGDADAMFSAFHPDATDSHGPGGPEHIVPMLVQRFDETPRVGQHHITNVHAVVDGDVAAVESYFLLFNAQSEERGGEHELVGGRYLDRFERRNGEWRIAAREIVVDVARSPLFGSDLAGALPYVTGGRREKDPSAALFTQVRNQARVEEK
;
A
#
# COMPACT_ATOMS: atom_id res chain seq x y z
N MET A 1 -19.88 -2.58 -7.01
CA MET A 1 -20.70 -3.54 -6.24
C MET A 1 -19.85 -4.80 -6.10
N ILE A 2 -19.30 -5.07 -4.92
CA ILE A 2 -18.37 -6.20 -4.72
C ILE A 2 -19.21 -7.48 -4.67
N GLU A 3 -19.20 -8.27 -5.75
CA GLU A 3 -19.79 -9.61 -5.74
C GLU A 3 -19.13 -10.47 -4.66
N ARG A 4 -19.96 -11.09 -3.80
CA ARG A 4 -19.52 -12.02 -2.77
C ARG A 4 -19.02 -13.31 -3.43
N ARG A 5 -17.71 -13.50 -3.53
CA ARG A 5 -17.15 -14.84 -3.68
C ARG A 5 -17.02 -15.47 -2.29
N CYS A 6 -18.06 -16.19 -1.87
CA CYS A 6 -17.96 -17.23 -0.83
C CYS A 6 -17.96 -18.63 -1.45
N ALA A 7 -17.57 -18.74 -2.73
CA ALA A 7 -17.33 -20.04 -3.36
C ALA A 7 -15.85 -20.38 -3.13
N VAL A 8 -15.61 -21.51 -2.47
CA VAL A 8 -14.26 -22.07 -2.33
C VAL A 8 -13.91 -22.70 -3.69
N SER A 9 -12.78 -22.26 -4.26
CA SER A 9 -12.19 -22.81 -5.49
C SER A 9 -11.69 -24.25 -5.27
N GLU A 10 -11.29 -24.94 -6.34
CA GLU A 10 -10.71 -26.28 -6.24
C GLU A 10 -9.51 -26.28 -5.26
N PRO A 11 -9.23 -27.38 -4.53
CA PRO A 11 -8.24 -27.36 -3.43
C PRO A 11 -6.84 -26.86 -3.81
N GLY A 12 -6.38 -27.11 -5.04
CA GLY A 12 -5.12 -26.59 -5.56
C GLY A 12 -5.11 -25.08 -5.74
N ASP A 13 -6.21 -24.54 -6.29
CA ASP A 13 -6.40 -23.10 -6.49
C ASP A 13 -6.58 -22.38 -5.16
N ALA A 14 -7.29 -23.00 -4.21
CA ALA A 14 -7.47 -22.48 -2.86
C ALA A 14 -6.14 -22.36 -2.11
N LEU A 15 -5.24 -23.35 -2.24
CA LEU A 15 -3.90 -23.29 -1.65
C LEU A 15 -3.06 -22.18 -2.30
N ALA A 16 -3.08 -22.08 -3.63
CA ALA A 16 -2.37 -21.04 -4.35
C ALA A 16 -2.84 -19.63 -3.94
N GLU A 17 -4.16 -19.44 -3.76
CA GLU A 17 -4.75 -18.19 -3.30
C GLU A 17 -4.31 -17.84 -1.86
N VAL A 18 -4.31 -18.82 -0.95
CA VAL A 18 -3.82 -18.61 0.43
C VAL A 18 -2.34 -18.22 0.44
N LEU A 19 -1.51 -18.91 -0.35
CA LEU A 19 -0.07 -18.59 -0.47
C LEU A 19 0.14 -17.19 -1.05
N ALA A 20 -0.63 -16.80 -2.07
CA ALA A 20 -0.60 -15.45 -2.62
C ALA A 20 -0.95 -14.41 -1.57
N GLN A 21 -2.03 -14.62 -0.80
CA GLN A 21 -2.41 -13.69 0.27
C GLN A 21 -1.35 -13.57 1.37
N LEU A 22 -0.66 -14.64 1.72
CA LEU A 22 0.44 -14.60 2.69
C LEU A 22 1.65 -13.83 2.14
N ALA A 23 2.04 -14.10 0.89
CA ALA A 23 3.16 -13.42 0.24
C ALA A 23 2.90 -11.91 0.06
N ILE A 24 1.67 -11.53 -0.31
CA ILE A 24 1.23 -10.13 -0.41
C ILE A 24 1.33 -9.44 0.97
N ARG A 25 0.82 -10.06 2.04
CA ARG A 25 0.93 -9.50 3.40
C ARG A 25 2.38 -9.33 3.83
N ASP A 26 3.22 -10.32 3.55
CA ASP A 26 4.65 -10.25 3.85
C ASP A 26 5.32 -9.08 3.12
N ALA A 27 5.04 -8.87 1.83
CA ALA A 27 5.56 -7.72 1.07
C ALA A 27 5.11 -6.37 1.67
N LEU A 28 3.83 -6.24 2.05
CA LEU A 28 3.33 -5.04 2.74
C LEU A 28 4.09 -4.78 4.05
N TYR A 29 4.31 -5.83 4.85
CA TYR A 29 5.02 -5.74 6.11
C TYR A 29 6.50 -5.44 5.93
N ARG A 30 7.16 -6.05 4.94
CA ARG A 30 8.57 -5.76 4.60
C ARG A 30 8.77 -4.31 4.22
N PHE A 31 7.90 -3.76 3.37
CA PHE A 31 7.96 -2.34 3.03
C PHE A 31 7.82 -1.47 4.28
N CYS A 32 6.72 -1.62 5.01
CA CYS A 32 6.40 -0.76 6.17
C CYS A 32 7.44 -0.88 7.28
N ARG A 33 7.93 -2.10 7.54
CA ARG A 33 9.03 -2.34 8.46
C ARG A 33 10.32 -1.70 7.97
N GLY A 34 10.61 -1.80 6.67
CA GLY A 34 11.78 -1.16 6.07
C GLY A 34 11.75 0.34 6.32
N VAL A 35 10.63 0.98 6.02
CA VAL A 35 10.37 2.41 6.31
C VAL A 35 10.59 2.70 7.80
N ASP A 36 9.95 1.97 8.71
CA ASP A 36 10.08 2.19 10.16
C ASP A 36 11.49 1.91 10.72
N ARG A 37 12.40 1.29 9.96
CA ARG A 37 13.75 0.91 10.43
C ARG A 37 14.87 1.49 9.58
N GLY A 38 14.56 2.29 8.56
CA GLY A 38 15.56 2.79 7.60
C GLY A 38 16.24 1.68 6.80
N ASP A 39 15.58 0.53 6.61
CA ASP A 39 16.14 -0.60 5.86
C ASP A 39 15.72 -0.51 4.38
N ALA A 40 16.62 0.05 3.57
CA ALA A 40 16.40 0.26 2.14
C ALA A 40 16.20 -1.05 1.38
N ASP A 41 16.97 -2.09 1.72
CA ASP A 41 16.89 -3.39 1.04
C ASP A 41 15.52 -4.04 1.29
N ALA A 42 15.02 -3.96 2.52
CA ALA A 42 13.68 -4.41 2.85
C ALA A 42 12.60 -3.65 2.06
N MET A 43 12.72 -2.32 1.93
CA MET A 43 11.81 -1.51 1.13
C MET A 43 11.83 -1.92 -0.35
N PHE A 44 13.01 -2.01 -0.97
CA PHE A 44 13.16 -2.43 -2.36
C PHE A 44 12.62 -3.83 -2.62
N SER A 45 12.83 -4.76 -1.68
CA SER A 45 12.40 -6.14 -1.83
C SER A 45 10.87 -6.32 -1.95
N ALA A 46 10.08 -5.33 -1.51
CA ALA A 46 8.62 -5.36 -1.60
C ALA A 46 8.09 -4.98 -2.99
N PHE A 47 8.91 -4.34 -3.83
CA PHE A 47 8.52 -3.87 -5.17
C PHE A 47 9.20 -4.66 -6.29
N HIS A 48 8.54 -4.67 -7.45
CA HIS A 48 9.23 -4.96 -8.71
C HIS A 48 10.10 -3.76 -9.13
N PRO A 49 11.23 -3.98 -9.84
CA PRO A 49 12.14 -2.89 -10.22
C PRO A 49 11.53 -1.82 -11.13
N ASP A 50 10.49 -2.17 -11.89
CA ASP A 50 9.73 -1.30 -12.80
C ASP A 50 8.42 -0.78 -12.17
N ALA A 51 8.25 -0.94 -10.85
CA ALA A 51 7.02 -0.55 -10.19
C ALA A 51 6.83 0.96 -10.19
N THR A 52 5.58 1.38 -10.03
CA THR A 52 5.21 2.80 -9.83
C THR A 52 4.70 3.02 -8.42
N ASP A 53 4.91 4.22 -7.87
CA ASP A 53 4.45 4.55 -6.52
C ASP A 53 4.06 6.04 -6.41
N SER A 54 2.87 6.33 -5.90
CA SER A 54 2.34 7.69 -5.76
C SER A 54 2.95 8.53 -4.62
N HIS A 55 3.94 8.02 -3.88
CA HIS A 55 4.75 8.82 -2.93
C HIS A 55 5.48 10.00 -3.61
N GLY A 56 5.67 9.94 -4.93
CA GLY A 56 6.29 10.99 -5.72
C GLY A 56 6.37 10.61 -7.21
N PRO A 57 6.95 11.45 -8.08
CA PRO A 57 7.19 11.05 -9.46
C PRO A 57 8.20 9.89 -9.50
N GLY A 58 7.81 8.76 -10.09
CA GLY A 58 8.67 7.59 -10.31
C GLY A 58 8.18 6.32 -9.62
N GLY A 59 9.14 5.49 -9.21
CA GLY A 59 8.92 4.22 -8.53
C GLY A 59 9.82 4.04 -7.29
N PRO A 60 10.01 2.79 -6.82
CA PRO A 60 10.82 2.47 -5.64
C PRO A 60 12.23 3.09 -5.68
N GLU A 61 12.84 3.19 -6.86
CA GLU A 61 14.17 3.76 -7.09
C GLU A 61 14.28 5.25 -6.74
N HIS A 62 13.17 5.99 -6.75
CA HIS A 62 13.12 7.39 -6.33
C HIS A 62 12.66 7.52 -4.88
N ILE A 63 11.65 6.74 -4.49
CA ILE A 63 11.01 6.90 -3.17
C ILE A 63 11.88 6.38 -2.02
N VAL A 64 12.59 5.26 -2.20
CA VAL A 64 13.36 4.64 -1.11
C VAL A 64 14.54 5.52 -0.70
N PRO A 65 15.37 6.06 -1.62
CA PRO A 65 16.44 6.98 -1.23
C PRO A 65 15.92 8.24 -0.53
N MET A 66 14.80 8.79 -1.01
CA MET A 66 14.16 9.96 -0.39
C MET A 66 13.71 9.67 1.05
N LEU A 67 13.08 8.50 1.28
CA LEU A 67 12.67 8.08 2.62
C LEU A 67 13.87 7.87 3.55
N VAL A 68 14.92 7.20 3.07
CA VAL A 68 16.16 6.97 3.83
C VAL A 68 16.80 8.30 4.24
N GLN A 69 16.95 9.24 3.30
CA GLN A 69 17.49 10.57 3.60
C GLN A 69 16.67 11.28 4.68
N ARG A 70 15.33 11.19 4.61
CA ARG A 70 14.45 11.80 5.62
C ARG A 70 14.66 11.19 7.02
N PHE A 71 14.97 9.90 7.12
CA PHE A 71 15.29 9.26 8.39
C PHE A 71 16.65 9.67 8.94
N ASP A 72 17.65 9.88 8.09
CA ASP A 72 18.95 10.41 8.50
C ASP A 72 18.80 11.82 9.12
N GLU A 73 17.85 12.61 8.63
CA GLU A 73 17.52 13.95 9.14
C GLU A 73 16.60 13.92 10.39
N THR A 74 15.90 12.80 10.65
CA THR A 74 14.93 12.66 11.75
C THR A 74 15.13 11.33 12.48
N PRO A 75 15.90 11.27 13.58
CA PRO A 75 16.26 10.01 14.24
C PRO A 75 15.11 9.35 15.02
N ARG A 76 13.90 9.93 14.99
CA ARG A 76 12.73 9.38 15.68
C ARG A 76 11.99 8.40 14.77
N VAL A 77 11.66 7.24 15.32
CA VAL A 77 11.05 6.14 14.57
C VAL A 77 9.53 6.26 14.57
N GLY A 78 8.93 6.18 13.38
CA GLY A 78 7.49 6.02 13.20
C GLY A 78 7.02 4.57 13.32
N GLN A 79 5.71 4.36 13.25
CA GLN A 79 5.13 3.02 13.20
C GLN A 79 3.99 2.94 12.18
N HIS A 80 4.12 2.02 11.24
CA HIS A 80 3.07 1.64 10.32
C HIS A 80 2.30 0.43 10.82
N HIS A 81 0.99 0.58 10.96
CA HIS A 81 0.08 -0.52 11.31
C HIS A 81 -0.76 -0.84 10.09
N ILE A 82 -0.48 -1.98 9.47
CA ILE A 82 -1.25 -2.48 8.34
C ILE A 82 -2.40 -3.34 8.83
N THR A 83 -3.62 -2.98 8.43
CA THR A 83 -4.85 -3.64 8.82
C THR A 83 -5.74 -3.88 7.61
N ASN A 84 -6.80 -4.68 7.79
CA ASN A 84 -7.88 -4.84 6.82
C ASN A 84 -7.40 -5.11 5.37
N VAL A 85 -6.47 -6.05 5.20
CA VAL A 85 -5.93 -6.42 3.89
C VAL A 85 -6.98 -7.21 3.10
N HIS A 86 -7.50 -6.60 2.04
CA HIS A 86 -8.43 -7.20 1.10
C HIS A 86 -7.75 -7.38 -0.27
N ALA A 87 -7.46 -8.63 -0.61
CA ALA A 87 -6.83 -8.99 -1.87
C ALA A 87 -7.79 -9.78 -2.76
N VAL A 88 -7.88 -9.40 -4.03
CA VAL A 88 -8.53 -10.15 -5.09
C VAL A 88 -7.43 -10.62 -6.03
N VAL A 89 -7.13 -11.93 -5.98
CA VAL A 89 -6.09 -12.58 -6.78
C VAL A 89 -6.73 -13.17 -8.03
N ASP A 90 -6.07 -12.98 -9.17
CA ASP A 90 -6.47 -13.50 -10.47
C ASP A 90 -5.22 -13.91 -11.27
N GLY A 91 -4.96 -15.21 -11.32
CA GLY A 91 -3.73 -15.76 -11.87
C GLY A 91 -2.49 -15.17 -11.20
N ASP A 92 -1.67 -14.47 -11.99
CA ASP A 92 -0.42 -13.83 -11.57
C ASP A 92 -0.58 -12.34 -11.24
N VAL A 93 -1.80 -11.83 -11.16
CA VAL A 93 -2.09 -10.42 -10.81
C VAL A 93 -3.01 -10.37 -9.59
N ALA A 94 -2.86 -9.36 -8.74
CA ALA A 94 -3.79 -9.12 -7.64
C ALA A 94 -4.09 -7.63 -7.45
N ALA A 95 -5.35 -7.31 -7.21
CA ALA A 95 -5.77 -6.02 -6.67
C ALA A 95 -5.81 -6.12 -5.15
N VAL A 96 -5.09 -5.24 -4.46
CA VAL A 96 -4.95 -5.29 -3.00
C VAL A 96 -5.28 -3.92 -2.42
N GLU A 97 -6.29 -3.87 -1.56
CA GLU A 97 -6.52 -2.75 -0.66
C GLU A 97 -5.98 -3.14 0.72
N SER A 98 -5.15 -2.27 1.32
CA SER A 98 -4.73 -2.42 2.71
C SER A 98 -4.85 -1.10 3.43
N TYR A 99 -5.31 -1.12 4.68
CA TYR A 99 -5.45 0.07 5.50
C TYR A 99 -4.14 0.29 6.24
N PHE A 100 -3.70 1.53 6.36
CA PHE A 100 -2.56 1.89 7.18
C PHE A 100 -2.97 2.91 8.26
N LEU A 101 -2.37 2.74 9.45
CA LEU A 101 -2.26 3.80 10.45
C LEU A 101 -0.78 4.07 10.67
N LEU A 102 -0.35 5.27 10.30
CA LEU A 102 1.00 5.78 10.47
C LEU A 102 1.05 6.71 11.68
N PHE A 103 1.83 6.31 12.68
CA PHE A 103 2.26 7.18 13.77
C PHE A 103 3.63 7.74 13.42
N ASN A 104 3.67 8.94 12.86
CA ASN A 104 4.91 9.56 12.37
C ASN A 104 5.51 10.46 13.44
N ALA A 105 6.77 10.21 13.84
CA ALA A 105 7.43 11.06 14.82
C ALA A 105 7.91 12.37 14.18
N GLN A 106 7.53 13.52 14.75
CA GLN A 106 8.00 14.82 14.28
C GLN A 106 9.30 15.22 14.99
N SER A 107 10.11 16.07 14.34
CA SER A 107 11.29 16.67 14.98
C SER A 107 10.88 17.56 16.15
N GLU A 108 11.80 17.82 17.08
CA GLU A 108 11.53 18.72 18.22
C GLU A 108 11.20 20.14 17.76
N GLU A 109 11.83 20.60 16.67
CA GLU A 109 11.51 21.88 16.01
C GLU A 109 10.08 21.94 15.49
N ARG A 110 9.46 20.79 15.20
CA ARG A 110 8.06 20.63 14.79
C ARG A 110 7.13 20.25 15.95
N GLY A 111 7.57 20.43 17.19
CA GLY A 111 6.77 20.19 18.39
C GLY A 111 6.98 18.82 19.05
N GLY A 112 7.83 17.95 18.50
CA GLY A 112 8.30 16.71 19.16
C GLY A 112 7.25 15.60 19.36
N GLU A 113 6.03 15.77 18.86
CA GLU A 113 4.91 14.82 19.01
C GLU A 113 4.70 13.92 17.77
N HIS A 114 3.86 12.90 17.90
CA HIS A 114 3.50 12.00 16.80
C HIS A 114 2.28 12.51 16.02
N GLU A 115 2.39 12.55 14.69
CA GLU A 115 1.27 12.76 13.78
C GLU A 115 0.60 11.42 13.46
N LEU A 116 -0.74 11.39 13.49
CA LEU A 116 -1.52 10.23 13.06
C LEU A 116 -2.04 10.46 11.63
N VAL A 117 -1.60 9.62 10.72
CA VAL A 117 -2.14 9.54 9.35
C VAL A 117 -2.79 8.18 9.15
N GLY A 118 -4.03 8.19 8.69
CA GLY A 118 -4.80 7.00 8.35
C GLY A 118 -5.19 7.01 6.89
N GLY A 119 -5.06 5.88 6.23
CA GLY A 119 -5.37 5.79 4.81
C GLY A 119 -5.34 4.36 4.29
N ARG A 120 -5.20 4.24 2.98
CA ARG A 120 -5.14 2.97 2.26
C ARG A 120 -4.00 2.97 1.26
N TYR A 121 -3.34 1.83 1.16
CA TYR A 121 -2.58 1.48 -0.03
C TYR A 121 -3.49 0.72 -0.98
N LEU A 122 -3.58 1.22 -2.21
CA LEU A 122 -4.26 0.62 -3.33
C LEU A 122 -3.20 0.07 -4.28
N ASP A 123 -2.89 -1.20 -4.10
CA ASP A 123 -1.78 -1.85 -4.75
C ASP A 123 -2.23 -2.78 -5.86
N ARG A 124 -1.53 -2.71 -7.00
CA ARG A 124 -1.50 -3.79 -7.98
C ARG A 124 -0.26 -4.63 -7.72
N PHE A 125 -0.48 -5.88 -7.35
CA PHE A 125 0.57 -6.88 -7.18
C PHE A 125 0.68 -7.74 -8.43
N GLU A 126 1.90 -8.19 -8.71
CA GLU A 126 2.17 -9.20 -9.74
C GLU A 126 3.07 -10.29 -9.20
N ARG A 127 2.79 -11.54 -9.60
CA ARG A 127 3.68 -12.67 -9.42
C ARG A 127 4.62 -12.78 -10.61
N ARG A 128 5.91 -12.56 -10.41
CA ARG A 128 6.95 -12.76 -11.43
C ARG A 128 8.01 -13.69 -10.88
N ASN A 129 8.38 -14.71 -11.65
CA ASN A 129 9.37 -15.72 -11.22
C ASN A 129 9.04 -16.34 -9.84
N GLY A 130 7.75 -16.55 -9.56
CA GLY A 130 7.27 -17.13 -8.31
C GLY A 130 7.14 -16.16 -7.13
N GLU A 131 7.46 -14.88 -7.31
CA GLU A 131 7.44 -13.89 -6.24
C GLU A 131 6.35 -12.84 -6.45
N TRP A 132 5.50 -12.66 -5.43
CA TRP A 132 4.54 -11.56 -5.37
C TRP A 132 5.21 -10.29 -4.86
N ARG A 133 5.19 -9.24 -5.68
CA ARG A 133 5.68 -7.90 -5.30
C ARG A 133 4.76 -6.81 -5.84
N ILE A 134 4.87 -5.62 -5.28
CA ILE A 134 4.11 -4.45 -5.69
C ILE A 134 4.59 -4.02 -7.09
N ALA A 135 3.68 -3.93 -8.04
CA ALA A 135 3.93 -3.40 -9.39
C ALA A 135 3.41 -1.97 -9.54
N ALA A 136 2.38 -1.58 -8.79
CA ALA A 136 1.92 -0.20 -8.71
C ALA A 136 1.30 0.06 -7.34
N ARG A 137 1.56 1.23 -6.76
CA ARG A 137 0.94 1.70 -5.53
C ARG A 137 0.32 3.07 -5.73
N GLU A 138 -0.94 3.20 -5.33
CA GLU A 138 -1.61 4.48 -5.10
C GLU A 138 -1.91 4.62 -3.60
N ILE A 139 -1.62 5.79 -3.04
CA ILE A 139 -1.82 6.11 -1.64
C ILE A 139 -3.06 6.97 -1.53
N VAL A 140 -4.00 6.50 -0.74
CA VAL A 140 -5.21 7.24 -0.41
C VAL A 140 -5.13 7.67 1.03
N VAL A 141 -5.28 8.95 1.31
CA VAL A 141 -5.40 9.47 2.68
C VAL A 141 -6.87 9.65 2.99
N ASP A 142 -7.37 8.87 3.94
CA ASP A 142 -8.77 8.94 4.40
C ASP A 142 -8.89 9.86 5.63
N VAL A 143 -7.85 9.93 6.47
CA VAL A 143 -7.78 10.79 7.66
C VAL A 143 -6.34 11.26 7.85
N ALA A 144 -6.10 12.57 7.92
CA ALA A 144 -4.85 13.09 8.46
C ALA A 144 -5.19 14.10 9.55
N ARG A 145 -4.83 13.78 10.79
CA ARG A 145 -5.07 14.66 11.94
C ARG A 145 -3.80 14.81 12.74
N SER A 146 -3.34 16.06 12.86
CA SER A 146 -2.39 16.41 13.90
C SER A 146 -3.15 16.66 15.21
N PRO A 147 -2.77 16.02 16.33
CA PRO A 147 -3.35 16.32 17.63
C PRO A 147 -3.15 17.79 18.07
N LEU A 148 -2.16 18.51 17.51
CA LEU A 148 -1.84 19.90 17.85
C LEU A 148 -2.64 20.94 17.05
N PHE A 149 -2.97 20.66 15.78
CA PHE A 149 -3.58 21.68 14.91
C PHE A 149 -5.10 21.55 14.78
N GLY A 150 -5.71 20.49 15.32
CA GLY A 150 -7.17 20.28 15.31
C GLY A 150 -7.82 20.25 13.92
N SER A 151 -7.03 20.33 12.86
CA SER A 151 -7.44 20.49 11.48
C SER A 151 -7.24 19.20 10.71
N ASP A 152 -8.19 18.92 9.83
CA ASP A 152 -8.11 17.83 8.86
C ASP A 152 -7.14 18.25 7.76
N LEU A 153 -6.02 17.53 7.64
CA LEU A 153 -4.97 17.80 6.66
C LEU A 153 -5.07 16.89 5.44
N ALA A 154 -6.06 15.99 5.37
CA ALA A 154 -6.12 14.97 4.32
C ALA A 154 -6.15 15.59 2.90
N GLY A 155 -6.85 16.72 2.73
CA GLY A 155 -6.89 17.45 1.46
C GLY A 155 -5.70 18.38 1.19
N ALA A 156 -4.78 18.53 2.15
CA ALA A 156 -3.57 19.37 2.01
C ALA A 156 -2.33 18.54 1.64
N LEU A 157 -2.40 17.21 1.79
CA LEU A 157 -1.34 16.29 1.36
C LEU A 157 -1.44 16.05 -0.16
N PRO A 158 -0.33 15.79 -0.86
CA PRO A 158 -0.31 15.59 -2.31
C PRO A 158 -0.82 14.19 -2.71
N TYR A 159 -1.74 13.61 -1.95
CA TYR A 159 -2.27 12.26 -2.14
C TYR A 159 -3.75 12.29 -2.49
N VAL A 160 -4.23 11.22 -3.11
CA VAL A 160 -5.66 11.05 -3.37
C VAL A 160 -6.41 11.05 -2.04
N THR A 161 -7.47 11.85 -1.93
CA THR A 161 -8.34 11.84 -0.75
C THR A 161 -9.37 10.73 -0.84
N GLY A 162 -9.66 10.11 0.31
CA GLY A 162 -10.73 9.14 0.45
C GLY A 162 -12.10 9.64 -0.01
N GLY A 163 -12.91 8.71 -0.51
CA GLY A 163 -14.29 8.98 -0.92
C GLY A 163 -15.20 7.78 -0.67
N ARG A 164 -16.50 7.98 -0.87
CA ARG A 164 -17.51 6.91 -0.74
C ARG A 164 -18.18 6.65 -2.08
N ARG A 165 -18.55 5.38 -2.32
CA ARG A 165 -19.28 4.94 -3.52
C ARG A 165 -18.50 5.28 -4.79
N GLU A 166 -19.10 6.00 -5.75
CA GLU A 166 -18.44 6.36 -7.02
C GLU A 166 -17.25 7.32 -6.84
N LYS A 167 -17.15 7.97 -5.68
CA LYS A 167 -15.99 8.80 -5.33
C LYS A 167 -14.87 8.00 -4.64
N ASP A 168 -15.08 6.71 -4.37
CA ASP A 168 -14.07 5.87 -3.73
C ASP A 168 -13.04 5.38 -4.76
N PRO A 169 -11.76 5.74 -4.61
CA PRO A 169 -10.72 5.39 -5.58
C PRO A 169 -10.51 3.87 -5.73
N SER A 170 -10.84 3.06 -4.72
CA SER A 170 -10.67 1.60 -4.78
C SER A 170 -11.45 0.93 -5.90
N ALA A 171 -12.58 1.53 -6.32
CA ALA A 171 -13.41 0.97 -7.38
C ALA A 171 -12.64 0.81 -8.71
N ALA A 172 -11.75 1.76 -9.03
CA ALA A 172 -10.97 1.72 -10.27
C ALA A 172 -9.97 0.54 -10.26
N LEU A 173 -9.23 0.36 -9.17
CA LEU A 173 -8.26 -0.72 -8.99
C LEU A 173 -8.91 -2.10 -9.18
N PHE A 174 -9.99 -2.37 -8.43
CA PHE A 174 -10.65 -3.68 -8.48
C PHE A 174 -11.34 -3.93 -9.83
N THR A 175 -11.75 -2.88 -10.54
CA THR A 175 -12.31 -3.02 -11.90
C THR A 175 -11.22 -3.34 -12.93
N GLN A 176 -10.04 -2.73 -12.81
CA GLN A 176 -8.92 -2.94 -13.74
C GLN A 176 -8.47 -4.41 -13.75
N VAL A 177 -8.22 -5.00 -12.58
CA VAL A 177 -7.76 -6.40 -12.49
C VAL A 177 -8.84 -7.36 -13.01
N ARG A 178 -10.12 -7.13 -12.65
CA ARG A 178 -11.24 -7.95 -13.15
C ARG A 178 -11.42 -7.89 -14.68
N ASN A 179 -11.07 -6.77 -15.31
CA ASN A 179 -11.21 -6.60 -16.75
C ASN A 179 -10.04 -7.20 -17.53
N GLN A 180 -8.83 -7.24 -16.96
CA GLN A 180 -7.67 -7.90 -17.58
C GLN A 180 -7.95 -9.41 -17.80
N ALA A 181 -8.59 -10.05 -16.82
CA ALA A 181 -9.06 -11.44 -16.89
C ALA A 181 -9.94 -11.77 -18.11
N ARG A 182 -10.81 -10.82 -18.51
CA ARG A 182 -11.80 -11.03 -19.57
C ARG A 182 -11.24 -10.85 -20.98
N VAL A 183 -10.07 -10.24 -21.12
CA VAL A 183 -9.42 -10.00 -22.41
C VAL A 183 -8.54 -11.18 -22.82
N GLU A 184 -8.00 -11.94 -21.86
CA GLU A 184 -7.15 -13.12 -22.12
C GLU A 184 -7.93 -14.40 -22.46
N GLU A 185 -9.25 -14.43 -22.22
CA GLU A 185 -10.15 -15.54 -22.61
C GLU A 185 -10.71 -15.44 -24.05
N LYS A 186 -10.28 -14.46 -24.86
CA LYS A 186 -10.71 -14.26 -26.26
C LYS A 186 -9.59 -14.47 -27.25
#